data_AF-A0A9X5CJZ2-F1
#
_entry.id   AF-A0A9X5CJZ2-F1
#
_cell.length_a   1.000
_cell.length_b   1.000
_cell.length_c   1.000
_cell.angle_alpha   90.00
_cell.angle_beta   90.00
_cell.angle_gamma   90.00
#
_symmetry.space_group_name_H-M   'P 1'
#
loop_
_entity.id
_entity.type
_entity.pdbx_description
1 polymer ?
#
loop_
_entity_poly.entity_id
_entity_poly.type
_entity_poly.pdbx_seq_one_letter_code
_entity_poly.pdbx_strand_id
1 'polypeptide(L)'
;MRFRDRRQAGRELAARLRERQAAGDLPDPLVLALPRGGVAVAAEVAEALGAPLDVLVVRKVGAPRHEEYGVGAMAGDGVPVFDEDALRGLGLTRDDLAPVVERERTELVRRER
;
A
#
# COMPACT_ATOMS: atom_id res chain seq x y z
N MET A 1 7.45 17.06 12.93
CA MET A 1 6.26 17.86 12.53
C MET A 1 5.02 17.12 13.01
N ARG A 2 4.02 17.80 13.57
CA ARG A 2 2.82 17.17 14.15
C ARG A 2 1.57 17.74 13.47
N PHE A 3 0.75 16.88 12.87
CA PHE A 3 -0.55 17.23 12.31
C PHE A 3 -1.64 17.04 13.38
N ARG A 4 -2.69 17.86 13.33
CA ARG A 4 -3.87 17.74 14.22
C ARG A 4 -4.67 16.47 13.93
N ASP A 5 -4.86 16.19 12.64
CA ASP A 5 -5.57 15.02 12.15
C ASP A 5 -5.04 14.60 10.77
N ARG A 6 -5.58 13.50 10.24
CA ARG A 6 -5.20 12.96 8.93
C ARG A 6 -5.62 13.87 7.77
N ARG A 7 -6.71 14.61 7.91
CA ARG A 7 -7.18 15.54 6.87
C ARG A 7 -6.24 16.73 6.74
N GLN A 8 -5.74 17.28 7.85
CA GLN A 8 -4.70 18.30 7.83
C GLN A 8 -3.45 17.76 7.14
N ALA A 9 -2.99 16.56 7.49
CA ALA A 9 -1.84 15.96 6.81
C ALA A 9 -2.08 15.80 5.29
N GLY A 10 -3.28 15.40 4.89
CA GLY A 10 -3.69 15.30 3.49
C GLY A 10 -3.65 16.63 2.74
N ARG A 11 -4.20 17.69 3.33
CA ARG A 11 -4.18 19.05 2.75
C ARG A 11 -2.76 19.60 2.57
N GLU A 12 -1.90 19.39 3.55
CA GLU A 12 -0.49 19.80 3.48
C GLU A 12 0.29 19.01 2.40
N LEU A 13 0.01 17.71 2.26
CA LEU A 13 0.57 16.89 1.19
C LEU A 13 0.05 17.32 -0.19
N ALA A 14 -1.26 17.57 -0.29
CA ALA A 14 -1.92 17.99 -1.51
C ALA A 14 -1.35 19.29 -2.07
N ALA A 15 -1.06 20.27 -1.20
CA ALA A 15 -0.44 21.53 -1.61
C ALA A 15 0.90 21.31 -2.34
N ARG A 16 1.77 20.45 -1.79
CA ARG A 16 3.05 20.10 -2.40
C ARG A 16 2.89 19.31 -3.70
N LEU A 17 1.90 18.41 -3.77
CA LEU A 17 1.64 17.63 -4.98
C LEU A 17 1.06 18.50 -6.11
N ARG A 18 0.29 19.54 -5.78
CA ARG A 18 -0.20 20.52 -6.78
C ARG A 18 0.94 21.28 -7.45
N GLU A 19 1.98 21.64 -6.72
CA GLU A 19 3.17 22.27 -7.31
C GLU A 19 3.81 21.35 -8.35
N ARG A 20 3.91 20.04 -8.05
CA ARG A 20 4.41 19.03 -8.98
C ARG A 20 3.49 18.82 -10.19
N GLN A 21 2.17 18.82 -9.98
CA GLN A 21 1.19 18.77 -11.07
C GLN A 21 1.31 19.99 -12.00
N ALA A 22 1.45 21.19 -11.43
CA ALA A 22 1.64 22.42 -12.20
C ALA A 22 2.98 22.44 -12.96
N ALA A 23 4.02 21.79 -12.43
CA ALA A 23 5.30 21.59 -13.11
C ALA A 23 5.26 20.52 -14.22
N GLY A 24 4.15 19.77 -14.34
CA GLY A 24 3.98 18.72 -15.35
C GLY A 24 4.47 17.33 -14.92
N ASP A 25 4.88 17.14 -13.66
CA ASP A 25 5.36 15.85 -13.14
C ASP A 25 4.24 14.82 -12.95
N LEU A 26 2.99 15.29 -12.81
CA LEU A 26 1.82 14.48 -12.46
C LEU A 26 0.64 14.81 -13.41
N PRO A 27 0.73 14.46 -14.71
CA PRO A 27 -0.25 14.89 -15.71
C PRO A 27 -1.63 14.26 -15.52
N ASP A 28 -1.70 13.01 -15.05
CA ASP A 28 -2.96 12.29 -14.78
C ASP A 28 -2.74 11.27 -13.63
N PRO A 29 -2.66 11.75 -12.37
CA PRO A 29 -2.30 10.87 -11.26
C PRO A 29 -3.52 10.06 -10.80
N LEU A 30 -3.28 8.80 -10.43
CA LEU A 30 -4.22 7.99 -9.63
C LEU A 30 -3.79 8.01 -8.17
N VAL A 31 -4.72 8.34 -7.27
CA VAL A 31 -4.46 8.31 -5.83
C VAL A 31 -4.91 6.96 -5.28
N LEU A 32 -3.97 6.16 -4.77
CA LEU A 32 -4.26 4.88 -4.12
C LEU A 32 -4.10 4.99 -2.60
N ALA A 33 -5.18 4.76 -1.85
CA ALA A 33 -5.20 4.81 -0.40
C ALA A 33 -4.92 3.45 0.22
N LEU A 34 -3.97 3.39 1.15
CA LEU A 34 -3.81 2.23 2.03
C LEU A 34 -4.72 2.35 3.27
N PRO A 35 -5.69 1.45 3.47
CA PRO A 35 -6.59 1.52 4.60
C PRO A 35 -5.88 1.18 5.93
N ARG A 36 -6.37 1.66 7.07
CA ARG A 36 -7.59 2.48 7.25
C ARG A 36 -7.30 3.98 7.25
N GLY A 37 -6.20 4.38 7.88
CA GLY A 37 -5.88 5.79 8.08
C GLY A 37 -5.57 6.55 6.79
N GLY A 38 -4.95 5.89 5.81
CA GLY A 38 -4.52 6.51 4.56
C GLY A 38 -5.69 7.08 3.74
N VAL A 39 -6.88 6.51 3.86
CA VAL A 39 -8.08 6.97 3.13
C VAL A 39 -8.41 8.43 3.43
N ALA A 40 -8.34 8.84 4.71
CA ALA A 40 -8.63 10.22 5.10
C ALA A 40 -7.59 11.23 4.60
N VAL A 41 -6.35 10.78 4.34
CA VAL A 41 -5.28 11.60 3.76
C VAL A 41 -5.48 11.68 2.24
N ALA A 42 -5.69 10.52 1.61
CA ALA A 42 -5.83 10.35 0.18
C ALA A 42 -7.05 11.10 -0.39
N ALA A 43 -8.16 11.16 0.35
CA ALA A 43 -9.34 11.94 -0.05
C ALA A 43 -9.01 13.41 -0.30
N GLU A 44 -8.28 14.05 0.63
CA GLU A 44 -7.90 15.47 0.49
C GLU A 44 -6.90 15.67 -0.68
N VAL A 45 -6.03 14.68 -0.93
CA VAL A 45 -5.08 14.71 -2.06
C VAL A 45 -5.81 14.57 -3.40
N ALA A 46 -6.70 13.59 -3.52
CA ALA A 46 -7.45 13.33 -4.74
C ALA A 46 -8.35 14.52 -5.12
N GLU A 47 -9.05 15.09 -4.14
CA GLU A 47 -9.88 16.29 -4.34
C GLU A 47 -9.04 17.47 -4.84
N ALA A 48 -7.88 17.72 -4.23
CA ALA A 48 -7.01 18.82 -4.66
C ALA A 48 -6.40 18.59 -6.05
N LEU A 49 -6.00 17.37 -6.39
CA LEU A 49 -5.39 17.08 -7.70
C LEU A 49 -6.43 16.92 -8.82
N GLY A 50 -7.73 16.86 -8.49
CA GLY A 50 -8.78 16.50 -9.45
C GLY A 50 -8.61 15.06 -9.96
N ALA A 51 -8.04 14.19 -9.13
CA ALA A 51 -7.60 12.86 -9.48
C ALA A 51 -8.59 11.78 -9.02
N PRO A 52 -8.72 10.65 -9.73
CA PRO A 52 -9.43 9.49 -9.21
C PRO A 52 -8.78 8.99 -7.91
N LEU A 53 -9.62 8.53 -6.99
CA LEU A 53 -9.23 7.89 -5.74
C LEU A 53 -9.71 6.46 -5.73
N ASP A 54 -8.83 5.54 -5.38
CA ASP A 54 -9.17 4.15 -5.08
C ASP A 54 -8.50 3.68 -3.79
N VAL A 55 -8.99 2.58 -3.22
CA VAL A 55 -8.48 1.97 -1.99
C VAL A 55 -7.78 0.68 -2.34
N LEU A 56 -6.47 0.61 -2.05
CA LEU A 56 -5.67 -0.58 -2.28
C LEU A 56 -5.51 -1.36 -0.97
N VAL A 57 -6.21 -2.49 -0.86
CA VAL A 57 -6.03 -3.43 0.26
C VAL A 57 -4.82 -4.31 -0.03
N VAL A 58 -3.80 -4.20 0.82
CA VAL A 58 -2.56 -4.99 0.71
C VAL A 58 -2.33 -5.84 1.96
N ARG A 59 -1.62 -6.96 1.78
CA ARG A 59 -1.09 -7.80 2.85
C ARG A 59 0.40 -8.05 2.63
N LYS A 60 1.16 -8.02 3.73
CA LYS A 60 2.56 -8.42 3.75
C LYS A 60 2.63 -9.94 3.87
N VAL A 61 3.50 -10.57 3.09
CA VAL A 61 3.88 -11.97 3.28
C VAL A 61 5.12 -11.99 4.18
N GLY A 62 4.95 -12.49 5.40
CA GLY A 62 6.04 -12.64 6.36
C GLY A 62 6.85 -13.92 6.12
N ALA A 63 8.11 -13.94 6.58
CA ALA A 63 8.89 -15.17 6.60
C ALA A 63 8.27 -16.21 7.56
N PRO A 64 8.39 -17.52 7.27
CA PRO A 64 7.92 -18.55 8.17
C PRO A 64 8.55 -18.40 9.55
N ARG A 65 7.74 -18.46 10.61
CA ARG A 65 8.15 -18.27 12.03
C ARG A 65 8.64 -16.86 12.38
N HIS A 66 8.71 -15.92 11.44
CA HIS A 66 9.13 -14.53 11.63
C HIS A 66 8.18 -13.58 10.89
N GLU A 67 6.91 -13.55 11.32
CA GLU A 67 5.83 -12.85 10.61
C GLU A 67 6.05 -11.33 10.47
N GLU A 68 6.84 -10.75 11.37
CA GLU A 68 7.21 -9.34 11.29
C GLU A 68 8.23 -9.04 10.18
N TYR A 69 9.01 -10.03 9.76
CA TYR A 69 9.96 -9.90 8.66
C TYR A 69 9.27 -10.11 7.31
N GLY A 70 9.00 -9.02 6.60
CA GLY A 70 8.34 -9.06 5.29
C GLY A 70 9.27 -9.55 4.19
N VAL A 71 8.89 -10.61 3.51
CA VAL A 71 9.60 -11.17 2.34
C VAL A 71 8.78 -11.06 1.06
N GLY A 72 7.57 -10.51 1.15
CA GLY A 72 6.72 -10.25 0.01
C GLY A 72 5.48 -9.44 0.37
N ALA A 73 4.65 -9.21 -0.62
CA ALA A 73 3.36 -8.53 -0.49
C ALA A 73 2.37 -9.02 -1.55
N MET A 74 1.09 -8.82 -1.27
CA MET A 74 0.00 -9.11 -2.19
C MET A 74 -1.11 -8.06 -2.07
N ALA A 75 -1.85 -7.87 -3.15
CA ALA A 75 -2.98 -6.96 -3.26
C ALA A 75 -4.09 -7.63 -4.08
N GLY A 76 -5.34 -7.50 -3.64
CA GLY A 76 -6.48 -8.12 -4.30
C GLY A 76 -6.35 -9.63 -4.53
N ASP A 77 -6.83 -10.07 -5.69
CA ASP A 77 -6.69 -11.43 -6.20
C ASP A 77 -5.32 -11.69 -6.87
N GLY A 78 -4.47 -10.68 -6.95
CA GLY A 78 -3.18 -10.70 -7.64
C GLY A 78 -2.20 -11.77 -7.14
N VAL A 79 -1.16 -11.98 -7.96
CA VAL A 79 -0.06 -12.89 -7.62
C VAL A 79 0.84 -12.21 -6.58
N PRO A 80 1.25 -12.91 -5.50
CA PRO A 80 2.19 -12.36 -4.54
C PRO A 80 3.51 -11.97 -5.20
N VAL A 81 4.04 -10.82 -4.79
CA VAL A 81 5.36 -10.32 -5.18
C VAL A 81 6.32 -10.58 -4.03
N PHE A 82 7.51 -11.09 -4.32
CA PHE A 82 8.51 -11.44 -3.32
C PHE A 82 9.80 -10.64 -3.49
N ASP A 83 10.45 -10.37 -2.36
CA ASP A 83 11.82 -9.88 -2.33
C ASP A 83 12.77 -11.06 -2.47
N GLU A 84 13.29 -11.24 -3.69
CA GLU A 84 14.16 -12.37 -4.03
C GLU A 84 15.50 -12.37 -3.27
N ASP A 85 16.00 -11.19 -2.87
CA ASP A 85 17.21 -11.10 -2.05
C ASP A 85 16.92 -11.56 -0.62
N ALA A 86 15.78 -11.16 -0.06
CA ALA A 86 15.34 -11.62 1.26
C ALA A 86 15.10 -13.14 1.29
N LEU A 87 14.49 -13.71 0.23
CA LEU A 87 14.30 -15.15 0.12
C LEU A 87 15.63 -15.91 0.08
N ARG A 88 16.57 -15.48 -0.77
CA ARG A 88 17.91 -16.07 -0.85
C ARG A 88 18.65 -15.99 0.49
N GLY A 89 18.60 -14.84 1.16
CA GLY A 89 19.26 -14.63 2.45
C GLY A 89 18.74 -15.55 3.56
N LEU A 90 17.48 -15.96 3.47
CA LEU A 90 16.84 -16.88 4.41
C LEU A 90 16.83 -18.35 3.95
N GLY A 91 17.34 -18.64 2.75
CA GLY A 91 17.27 -19.98 2.16
C GLY A 91 15.84 -20.45 1.90
N LEU A 92 14.92 -19.52 1.63
CA LEU A 92 13.51 -19.80 1.38
C LEU A 92 13.21 -19.83 -0.12
N THR A 93 12.26 -20.68 -0.49
CA THR A 93 11.62 -20.70 -1.80
C THR A 93 10.23 -20.11 -1.72
N ARG A 94 9.62 -19.86 -2.88
CA ARG A 94 8.22 -19.43 -2.95
C ARG A 94 7.26 -20.49 -2.42
N ASP A 95 7.60 -21.77 -2.57
CA ASP A 95 6.78 -22.89 -2.08
C ASP A 95 6.76 -22.93 -0.54
N ASP A 96 7.86 -22.57 0.12
CA ASP A 96 7.92 -22.44 1.58
C ASP A 96 6.95 -21.37 2.12
N LEU A 97 6.55 -20.42 1.27
CA LEU A 97 5.63 -19.34 1.61
C LEU A 97 4.18 -19.64 1.25
N ALA A 98 3.88 -20.73 0.53
CA ALA A 98 2.52 -21.05 0.10
C ALA A 98 1.50 -21.06 1.27
N PRO A 99 1.80 -21.66 2.45
CA PRO A 99 0.87 -21.61 3.58
C PRO A 99 0.64 -20.20 4.13
N VAL A 100 1.67 -19.35 4.11
CA VAL A 100 1.57 -17.95 4.56
C VAL A 100 0.73 -17.16 3.56
N VAL A 101 0.99 -17.33 2.26
CA VAL A 101 0.23 -16.68 1.18
C VAL A 101 -1.26 -16.98 1.28
N GLU A 102 -1.65 -18.25 1.49
CA GLU A 102 -3.07 -18.62 1.58
C GLU A 102 -3.77 -18.01 2.80
N ARG A 103 -3.07 -17.95 3.94
CA ARG A 103 -3.57 -17.26 5.13
C ARG A 103 -3.76 -15.77 4.89
N GLU A 104 -2.76 -15.12 4.29
CA GLU A 104 -2.84 -13.69 3.98
C GLU A 104 -3.90 -13.39 2.92
N ARG A 105 -4.11 -14.28 1.94
CA ARG A 105 -5.19 -14.17 0.94
C ARG A 105 -6.56 -14.19 1.61
N THR A 106 -6.77 -15.09 2.55
CA THR A 106 -8.03 -15.19 3.30
C THR A 106 -8.31 -13.90 4.10
N GLU A 107 -7.29 -13.35 4.75
CA GLU A 107 -7.41 -12.08 5.49
C GLU A 107 -7.58 -10.87 4.55
N LEU A 108 -7.00 -10.91 3.35
CA LEU A 108 -7.17 -9.88 2.34
C LEU A 108 -8.64 -9.81 1.90
N VAL A 109 -9.22 -10.94 1.50
CA VAL A 109 -10.64 -11.03 1.08
C VAL A 109 -11.58 -10.57 2.19
N ARG A 110 -11.23 -10.83 3.45
CA ARG A 110 -12.02 -10.35 4.60
C ARG A 110 -12.02 -8.81 4.70
N ARG A 111 -10.92 -8.14 4.33
CA ARG A 111 -10.76 -6.67 4.43
C ARG A 111 -11.32 -5.91 3.24
N GLU A 112 -11.56 -6.59 2.12
CA GLU A 112 -12.21 -6.00 0.94
C GLU A 112 -13.74 -5.94 1.06
N ARG A 113 -14.33 -6.69 2.00
CA ARG A 113 -15.76 -6.64 2.34
C ARG A 113 -16.05 -5.59 3.40
#